data_AF-A0A330LM19-F1
#
_entry.id   AF-A0A330LM19-F1
#
_cell.length_a   1.000
_cell.length_b   1.000
_cell.length_c   1.000
_cell.angle_alpha   90.00
_cell.angle_beta   90.00
_cell.angle_gamma   90.00
#
_symmetry.space_group_name_H-M   'P 1'
#
loop_
_entity.id
_entity.type
_entity.pdbx_description
1 polymer ?
#
loop_
_entity_poly.entity_id
_entity_poly.type
_entity_poly.pdbx_seq_one_letter_code
_entity_poly.pdbx_strand_id
1 'polypeptide(L)'
;MRFKLCSIILLVLSPMSSFASGWLFGMHNDVISDEDGNYTNAVFINYTAEAPALNNQFWQAFTAFDPNALKYAVNYQFGQQMWTPSDISAITPQTNERPYAGLLFGEASVLGYSAVSSYRLSLLVGGVGEQSRAGDTQKFIHDAIDATTPQGWDYQIEDEIVYQVTAEADQLIGRPLMLIGESDLSVYQRLAVGNYQSEAAFGATVRWGVDLGANYNNLSLHPHRLQGMLLAPNSSGIMLYATAEIRYRFNDITIEGETPVEVPDITLKNIQATAAAGLLAYYQNIGIKFSVVAMSPDYEEDPHKEYIVGSLGLFWQF
;
A
#
# COMPACT_ATOMS: atom_id res chain seq x y z
N MET A 1 -23.21 13.20 32.36
CA MET A 1 -22.53 13.11 31.05
C MET A 1 -21.13 12.55 31.29
N ARG A 2 -20.93 11.25 31.16
CA ARG A 2 -19.60 10.60 31.25
C ARG A 2 -19.38 9.90 29.91
N PHE A 3 -18.54 10.50 29.06
CA PHE A 3 -18.09 9.90 27.81
C PHE A 3 -17.31 8.62 28.16
N LYS A 4 -17.87 7.47 27.83
CA LYS A 4 -17.15 6.19 27.88
C LYS A 4 -16.26 6.10 26.65
N LEU A 5 -15.04 6.62 26.76
CA LEU A 5 -13.97 6.55 25.75
C LEU A 5 -13.24 5.19 25.75
N CYS A 6 -13.92 4.09 26.12
CA CYS A 6 -13.29 2.80 26.44
C CYS A 6 -13.72 1.63 25.55
N SER A 7 -14.33 1.88 24.40
CA SER A 7 -14.71 0.81 23.45
C SER A 7 -13.82 0.75 22.21
N ILE A 8 -12.69 1.47 22.17
CA ILE A 8 -11.89 1.66 20.96
C ILE A 8 -10.84 0.54 20.74
N ILE A 9 -10.54 -0.31 21.73
CA ILE A 9 -9.47 -1.33 21.59
C ILE A 9 -9.95 -2.69 22.12
N LEU A 10 -10.94 -3.27 21.44
CA LEU A 10 -11.31 -4.68 21.60
C LEU A 10 -11.87 -5.24 20.28
N LEU A 11 -11.06 -5.18 19.23
CA LEU A 11 -11.23 -5.99 18.03
C LEU A 11 -10.38 -7.25 18.20
N VAL A 12 -10.84 -8.15 19.06
CA VAL A 12 -10.28 -9.51 19.18
C VAL A 12 -11.39 -10.49 18.84
N LEU A 13 -11.24 -11.10 17.66
CA LEU A 13 -11.79 -12.41 17.29
C LEU A 13 -13.31 -12.57 17.46
N SER A 14 -14.11 -11.84 16.67
CA SER A 14 -15.48 -12.29 16.38
C SER A 14 -15.42 -13.44 15.36
N PRO A 15 -16.25 -14.49 15.45
CA PRO A 15 -16.29 -15.56 14.45
C PRO A 15 -16.84 -14.99 13.13
N MET A 16 -15.95 -14.76 12.16
CA MET A 16 -16.24 -14.11 10.86
C MET A 16 -16.84 -15.05 9.80
N SER A 17 -17.30 -16.23 10.21
CA SER A 17 -17.56 -17.38 9.32
C SER A 17 -18.88 -17.34 8.52
N SER A 18 -19.57 -16.20 8.40
CA SER A 18 -20.80 -16.08 7.61
C SER A 18 -20.78 -14.99 6.53
N PHE A 19 -19.67 -14.29 6.38
CA PHE A 19 -19.54 -13.15 5.48
C PHE A 19 -18.46 -13.41 4.43
N ALA A 20 -18.61 -12.84 3.23
CA ALA A 20 -17.63 -13.00 2.17
C ALA A 20 -16.26 -12.54 2.67
N SER A 21 -15.24 -13.38 2.49
CA SER A 21 -13.89 -13.12 2.97
C SER A 21 -12.84 -13.56 1.97
N GLY A 22 -11.62 -13.06 2.07
CA GLY A 22 -10.57 -13.43 1.15
C GLY A 22 -9.17 -13.13 1.67
N TRP A 23 -8.24 -13.92 1.20
CA TRP A 23 -6.81 -13.71 1.37
C TRP A 23 -6.23 -13.07 0.12
N LEU A 24 -5.26 -12.18 0.29
CA LEU A 24 -4.33 -11.79 -0.76
C LEU A 24 -2.90 -11.99 -0.28
N PHE A 25 -2.10 -12.58 -1.14
CA PHE A 25 -0.65 -12.61 -1.04
C PHE A 25 -0.11 -11.72 -2.14
N GLY A 26 0.83 -10.86 -1.81
CA GLY A 26 1.44 -10.06 -2.85
C GLY A 26 2.83 -9.62 -2.53
N MET A 27 3.52 -9.19 -3.58
CA MET A 27 4.91 -8.80 -3.53
C MET A 27 5.16 -7.62 -4.46
N HIS A 28 6.10 -6.78 -4.05
CA HIS A 28 6.71 -5.77 -4.90
C HIS A 28 8.17 -6.14 -5.13
N ASN A 29 8.66 -5.90 -6.34
CA ASN A 29 10.03 -6.17 -6.69
C ASN A 29 10.51 -5.24 -7.82
N ASP A 30 11.72 -4.70 -7.67
CA ASP A 30 12.42 -3.82 -8.61
C ASP A 30 13.09 -4.56 -9.79
N VAL A 31 13.08 -5.91 -9.84
CA VAL A 31 13.58 -6.74 -10.96
C VAL A 31 13.00 -6.39 -12.35
N ILE A 32 11.94 -5.57 -12.42
CA ILE A 32 11.41 -5.07 -13.69
C ILE A 32 12.27 -3.92 -14.27
N SER A 33 13.04 -3.22 -13.45
CA SER A 33 14.09 -2.28 -13.87
C SER A 33 15.48 -2.93 -13.74
N ASP A 34 16.39 -2.58 -14.65
CA ASP A 34 17.84 -2.86 -14.49
C ASP A 34 18.49 -1.94 -13.42
N GLU A 35 17.67 -1.32 -12.57
CA GLU A 35 18.07 -0.39 -11.51
C GLU A 35 17.73 -1.07 -10.18
N ASP A 36 18.77 -1.55 -9.49
CA ASP A 36 18.67 -1.98 -8.10
C ASP A 36 18.62 -0.71 -7.23
N GLY A 37 17.76 -0.68 -6.20
CA GLY A 37 17.77 0.36 -5.17
C GLY A 37 16.45 1.11 -4.97
N ASN A 38 16.41 1.90 -3.90
CA ASN A 38 15.22 2.59 -3.39
C ASN A 38 14.16 1.62 -2.89
N TYR A 39 12.91 1.75 -3.31
CA TYR A 39 11.87 0.83 -2.89
C TYR A 39 12.05 -0.52 -3.61
N THR A 40 12.89 -1.38 -3.06
CA THR A 40 13.37 -2.59 -3.74
C THR A 40 12.44 -3.77 -3.60
N ASN A 41 11.92 -4.01 -2.39
CA ASN A 41 11.13 -5.22 -2.16
C ASN A 41 10.05 -5.00 -1.11
N ALA A 42 8.94 -5.69 -1.31
CA ALA A 42 8.03 -5.95 -0.21
C ALA A 42 7.27 -7.26 -0.38
N VAL A 43 6.82 -7.81 0.74
CA VAL A 43 5.90 -8.94 0.81
C VAL A 43 4.77 -8.64 1.75
N PHE A 44 3.56 -9.06 1.37
CA PHE A 44 2.35 -8.78 2.13
C PHE A 44 1.41 -9.98 2.17
N ILE A 45 0.79 -10.18 3.32
CA ILE A 45 -0.41 -11.00 3.46
C ILE A 45 -1.56 -10.11 3.93
N ASN A 46 -2.70 -10.28 3.29
CA ASN A 46 -3.90 -9.50 3.53
C ASN A 46 -5.07 -10.43 3.78
N TYR A 47 -5.87 -10.13 4.80
CA TYR A 47 -7.18 -10.72 5.01
C TYR A 47 -8.23 -9.63 4.91
N THR A 48 -9.22 -9.80 4.04
CA THR A 48 -10.36 -8.89 3.92
C THR A 48 -11.65 -9.66 4.18
N ALA A 49 -12.59 -9.05 4.89
CA ALA A 49 -13.90 -9.64 5.13
C ALA A 49 -15.00 -8.58 5.22
N GLU A 50 -16.19 -8.88 4.70
CA GLU A 50 -17.35 -8.02 4.91
C GLU A 50 -17.66 -7.90 6.41
N ALA A 51 -17.98 -6.69 6.84
CA ALA A 51 -18.24 -6.37 8.24
C ALA A 51 -19.46 -5.44 8.38
N PRO A 52 -20.69 -5.90 8.06
CA PRO A 52 -21.89 -5.06 8.09
C PRO A 52 -22.17 -4.42 9.46
N ALA A 53 -21.70 -5.05 10.54
CA ALA A 53 -21.80 -4.53 11.91
C ALA A 53 -21.06 -3.21 12.14
N LEU A 54 -20.16 -2.81 11.23
CA LEU A 54 -19.45 -1.52 11.28
C LEU A 54 -20.28 -0.35 10.77
N ASN A 55 -21.50 -0.58 10.28
CA ASN A 55 -22.50 0.47 10.06
C ASN A 55 -23.03 1.01 11.41
N ASN A 56 -22.16 1.70 12.16
CA ASN A 56 -22.42 2.29 13.46
C ASN A 56 -22.33 3.82 13.41
N GLN A 57 -22.68 4.49 14.51
CA GLN A 57 -22.74 5.96 14.56
C GLN A 57 -21.42 6.66 14.23
N PHE A 58 -20.27 6.06 14.60
CA PHE A 58 -18.96 6.63 14.29
C PHE A 58 -18.73 6.66 12.79
N TRP A 59 -18.94 5.54 12.11
CA TRP A 59 -18.76 5.44 10.66
C TRP A 59 -19.77 6.27 9.89
N GLN A 60 -21.04 6.27 10.32
CA GLN A 60 -22.06 7.13 9.74
C GLN A 60 -21.71 8.62 9.88
N ALA A 61 -21.08 9.03 10.99
CA ALA A 61 -20.60 10.41 11.16
C ALA A 61 -19.37 10.70 10.28
N PHE A 62 -18.42 9.77 10.22
CA PHE A 62 -17.23 9.90 9.38
C PHE A 62 -17.57 10.02 7.89
N THR A 63 -18.61 9.32 7.42
CA THR A 63 -19.06 9.35 6.02
C THR A 63 -20.36 10.12 5.83
N ALA A 64 -20.75 11.00 6.76
CA ALA A 64 -22.05 11.69 6.73
C ALA A 64 -22.24 12.60 5.51
N PHE A 65 -21.15 12.97 4.84
CA PHE A 65 -21.14 13.76 3.63
C PHE A 65 -21.40 12.93 2.36
N ASP A 66 -21.35 11.60 2.44
CA ASP A 66 -21.71 10.72 1.32
C ASP A 66 -23.23 10.44 1.33
N PRO A 67 -23.97 10.76 0.25
CA PRO A 67 -25.40 10.48 0.16
C PRO A 67 -25.74 8.99 -0.07
N ASN A 68 -24.75 8.14 -0.36
CA ASN A 68 -24.97 6.75 -0.74
C ASN A 68 -25.01 5.80 0.46
N ALA A 69 -25.77 4.70 0.31
CA ALA A 69 -25.72 3.60 1.26
C ALA A 69 -24.40 2.82 1.11
N LEU A 70 -23.59 2.83 2.16
CA LEU A 70 -22.29 2.14 2.17
C LEU A 70 -22.41 0.70 2.68
N LYS A 71 -21.67 -0.19 2.03
CA LYS A 71 -21.27 -1.48 2.58
C LYS A 71 -19.99 -1.29 3.38
N TYR A 72 -19.72 -2.20 4.31
CA TYR A 72 -18.55 -2.11 5.18
C TYR A 72 -17.75 -3.40 5.16
N ALA A 73 -16.42 -3.26 5.23
CA ALA A 73 -15.49 -4.36 5.34
C ALA A 73 -14.36 -4.00 6.31
N VAL A 74 -13.68 -5.03 6.82
CA VAL A 74 -12.40 -4.89 7.51
C VAL A 74 -11.31 -5.51 6.67
N ASN A 75 -10.11 -4.97 6.81
CA ASN A 75 -8.91 -5.54 6.25
C ASN A 75 -7.80 -5.56 7.31
N TYR A 76 -7.06 -6.65 7.34
CA TYR A 76 -5.86 -6.79 8.15
C TYR A 76 -4.72 -7.15 7.22
N GLN A 77 -3.63 -6.41 7.33
CA GLN A 77 -2.43 -6.61 6.54
C GLN A 77 -1.26 -6.84 7.47
N PHE A 78 -0.39 -7.77 7.10
CA PHE A 78 0.93 -7.91 7.68
C PHE A 78 1.94 -7.89 6.53
N GLY A 79 3.04 -7.17 6.70
CA GLY A 79 4.00 -7.03 5.63
C GLY A 79 5.38 -6.63 6.10
N GLN A 80 6.33 -6.85 5.21
CA GLN A 80 7.70 -6.37 5.32
C GLN A 80 8.04 -5.58 4.06
N GLN A 81 8.62 -4.39 4.23
CA GLN A 81 9.10 -3.54 3.14
C GLN A 81 10.59 -3.27 3.33
N MET A 82 11.30 -3.09 2.22
CA MET A 82 12.74 -2.89 2.20
C MET A 82 13.08 -1.76 1.26
N TRP A 83 14.03 -0.94 1.70
CA TRP A 83 14.69 0.01 0.85
C TRP A 83 16.20 -0.11 0.94
N THR A 84 16.89 0.05 -0.19
CA THR A 84 18.34 -0.09 -0.27
C THR A 84 18.98 1.05 -1.08
N PRO A 85 20.28 1.32 -0.90
CA PRO A 85 21.08 2.00 -1.91
C PRO A 85 21.04 1.27 -3.26
N SER A 86 21.48 1.94 -4.32
CA SER A 86 21.55 1.32 -5.64
C SER A 86 22.63 0.24 -5.80
N ASP A 87 23.76 0.35 -5.10
CA ASP A 87 24.76 -0.72 -5.08
C ASP A 87 24.70 -1.52 -3.77
N ILE A 88 23.97 -2.64 -3.81
CA ILE A 88 23.82 -3.50 -2.64
C ILE A 88 25.11 -4.27 -2.28
N SER A 89 26.09 -4.34 -3.19
CA SER A 89 27.37 -5.00 -2.95
C SER A 89 28.35 -4.13 -2.16
N ALA A 90 28.07 -2.83 -2.05
CA ALA A 90 28.88 -1.89 -1.29
C ALA A 90 28.92 -2.26 0.20
N ILE A 91 30.14 -2.38 0.74
CA ILE A 91 30.39 -2.70 2.15
C ILE A 91 30.42 -1.46 3.06
N THR A 92 30.27 -0.26 2.49
CA THR A 92 30.23 1.02 3.21
C THR A 92 29.14 1.90 2.60
N PRO A 93 28.55 2.82 3.39
CA PRO A 93 27.58 3.78 2.88
C PRO A 93 28.13 4.58 1.69
N GLN A 94 27.26 4.84 0.72
CA GLN A 94 27.59 5.60 -0.47
C GLN A 94 27.05 7.02 -0.36
N THR A 95 27.79 7.99 -0.91
CA THR A 95 27.34 9.39 -0.95
C THR A 95 26.19 9.54 -1.93
N ASN A 96 25.22 10.39 -1.61
CA ASN A 96 24.01 10.63 -2.41
C ASN A 96 23.11 9.40 -2.57
N GLU A 97 23.26 8.42 -1.69
CA GLU A 97 22.44 7.22 -1.65
C GLU A 97 21.73 7.17 -0.29
N ARG A 98 20.52 6.61 -0.29
CA ARG A 98 19.78 6.40 0.94
C ARG A 98 20.42 5.33 1.83
N PRO A 99 20.21 5.37 3.17
CA PRO A 99 20.49 4.21 4.01
C PRO A 99 19.62 3.02 3.64
N TYR A 100 20.07 1.84 4.05
CA TYR A 100 19.19 0.68 4.11
C TYR A 100 18.06 0.98 5.10
N ALA A 101 16.84 0.57 4.77
CA ALA A 101 15.72 0.65 5.68
C ALA A 101 14.86 -0.60 5.54
N GLY A 102 14.45 -1.17 6.67
CA GLY A 102 13.47 -2.24 6.74
C GLY A 102 12.27 -1.79 7.55
N LEU A 103 11.07 -2.18 7.14
CA LEU A 103 9.85 -2.02 7.93
C LEU A 103 9.17 -3.37 8.07
N LEU A 104 8.82 -3.76 9.29
CA LEU A 104 7.90 -4.85 9.56
C LEU A 104 6.66 -4.29 10.26
N PHE A 105 5.47 -4.55 9.72
CA PHE A 105 4.25 -3.91 10.22
C PHE A 105 3.01 -4.80 10.18
N GLY A 106 2.03 -4.43 11.00
CA GLY A 106 0.64 -4.81 10.88
C GLY A 106 -0.23 -3.58 10.65
N GLU A 107 -1.22 -3.68 9.77
CA GLU A 107 -2.22 -2.65 9.52
C GLU A 107 -3.62 -3.23 9.72
N ALA A 108 -4.47 -2.52 10.46
CA ALA A 108 -5.89 -2.79 10.56
C ALA A 108 -6.68 -1.65 9.90
N SER A 109 -7.59 -2.00 9.01
CA SER A 109 -8.34 -1.08 8.18
C SER A 109 -9.84 -1.35 8.29
N VAL A 110 -10.63 -0.28 8.29
CA VAL A 110 -12.07 -0.34 8.06
C VAL A 110 -12.39 0.40 6.78
N LEU A 111 -13.27 -0.18 5.99
CA LEU A 111 -13.70 0.31 4.70
C LEU A 111 -15.19 0.58 4.70
N GLY A 112 -15.59 1.72 4.12
CA GLY A 112 -16.95 2.00 3.67
C GLY A 112 -16.95 2.14 2.15
N TYR A 113 -17.86 1.48 1.44
CA TYR A 113 -17.87 1.53 -0.02
C TYR A 113 -19.25 1.41 -0.65
N SER A 114 -19.38 2.03 -1.82
CA SER A 114 -20.54 1.93 -2.71
C SER A 114 -20.09 1.65 -4.15
N ALA A 115 -21.02 1.74 -5.11
CA ALA A 115 -20.71 1.66 -6.53
C ALA A 115 -20.04 2.92 -7.11
N VAL A 116 -19.90 4.00 -6.31
CA VAL A 116 -19.39 5.30 -6.77
C VAL A 116 -18.46 5.99 -5.77
N SER A 117 -18.30 5.44 -4.56
CA SER A 117 -17.57 6.05 -3.47
C SER A 117 -16.96 5.03 -2.51
N SER A 118 -16.07 5.55 -1.68
CA SER A 118 -15.04 4.79 -0.98
C SER A 118 -14.49 5.60 0.17
N TYR A 119 -14.36 4.98 1.34
CA TYR A 119 -13.62 5.55 2.44
C TYR A 119 -12.86 4.45 3.17
N ARG A 120 -11.62 4.76 3.56
CA ARG A 120 -10.81 3.89 4.42
C ARG A 120 -10.27 4.68 5.60
N LEU A 121 -10.27 4.03 6.75
CA LEU A 121 -9.45 4.43 7.88
C LEU A 121 -8.55 3.25 8.28
N SER A 122 -7.25 3.48 8.25
CA SER A 122 -6.21 2.50 8.58
C SER A 122 -5.45 2.93 9.83
N LEU A 123 -5.07 1.96 10.65
CA LEU A 123 -4.05 2.09 11.69
C LEU A 123 -2.93 1.09 11.40
N LEU A 124 -1.75 1.62 11.09
CA LEU A 124 -0.51 0.86 10.94
C LEU A 124 0.29 0.97 12.24
N VAL A 125 0.85 -0.16 12.68
CA VAL A 125 1.85 -0.23 13.76
C VAL A 125 2.95 -1.20 13.32
N GLY A 126 4.21 -0.84 13.56
CA GLY A 126 5.34 -1.65 13.16
C GLY A 126 6.63 -1.20 13.82
N GLY A 127 7.75 -1.64 13.23
CA GLY A 127 9.08 -1.20 13.61
C GLY A 127 10.00 -1.13 12.40
N VAL A 128 10.85 -0.10 12.38
CA VAL A 128 11.98 0.01 11.46
C VAL A 128 13.27 -0.46 12.14
N GLY A 129 14.32 -0.68 11.35
CA GLY A 129 15.65 -1.09 11.80
C GLY A 129 15.87 -2.60 11.85
N GLU A 130 16.86 -3.05 12.61
CA GLU A 130 17.24 -4.46 12.74
C GLU A 130 16.07 -5.33 13.23
N GLN A 131 15.21 -4.79 14.10
CA GLN A 131 14.00 -5.48 14.56
C GLN A 131 13.03 -5.83 13.43
N SER A 132 13.09 -5.13 12.30
CA SER A 132 12.27 -5.44 11.11
C SER A 132 12.69 -6.75 10.45
N ARG A 133 13.92 -7.24 10.69
CA ARG A 133 14.52 -8.43 10.06
C ARG A 133 14.59 -8.36 8.54
N ALA A 134 14.53 -7.17 7.95
CA ALA A 134 14.57 -7.01 6.50
C ALA A 134 15.87 -7.52 5.88
N GLY A 135 17.02 -7.24 6.51
CA GLY A 135 18.31 -7.73 6.03
C GLY A 135 18.46 -9.24 6.06
N ASP A 136 17.93 -9.90 7.10
CA ASP A 136 17.92 -11.36 7.17
C ASP A 136 17.07 -11.96 6.03
N THR A 137 15.88 -11.39 5.79
CA THR A 137 15.01 -11.82 4.69
C THR A 137 15.64 -11.60 3.32
N GLN A 138 16.23 -10.42 3.07
CA GLN A 138 16.84 -10.11 1.78
C GLN A 138 18.00 -11.06 1.48
N LYS A 139 18.92 -11.25 2.45
CA LYS A 139 20.04 -12.19 2.31
C LYS A 139 19.54 -13.61 2.03
N PHE A 140 18.54 -14.08 2.78
CA PHE A 140 17.95 -15.41 2.55
C PHE A 140 17.39 -15.58 1.13
N ILE A 141 16.65 -14.60 0.61
CA ILE A 141 16.08 -14.66 -0.74
C ILE A 141 17.20 -14.61 -1.78
N HIS A 142 18.17 -13.72 -1.63
CA HIS A 142 19.27 -13.55 -2.57
C HIS A 142 20.14 -14.82 -2.65
N ASP A 143 20.42 -15.46 -1.50
CA ASP A 143 21.11 -16.74 -1.43
C ASP A 143 20.32 -17.87 -2.10
N ALA A 144 18.98 -17.87 -1.98
CA ALA A 144 18.12 -18.89 -2.55
C ALA A 144 18.02 -18.83 -4.08
N ILE A 145 18.22 -17.65 -4.69
CA ILE A 145 18.11 -17.43 -6.13
C ILE A 145 19.47 -17.12 -6.81
N ASP A 146 20.58 -17.23 -6.08
CA ASP A 146 21.94 -16.92 -6.56
C ASP A 146 22.08 -15.47 -7.07
N ALA A 147 21.48 -14.51 -6.33
CA ALA A 147 21.60 -13.08 -6.56
C ALA A 147 22.70 -12.44 -5.69
N THR A 148 23.11 -11.21 -6.05
CA THR A 148 24.14 -10.45 -5.33
C THR A 148 23.80 -10.29 -3.85
N THR A 149 24.65 -10.79 -2.94
CA THR A 149 24.39 -10.68 -1.49
C THR A 149 24.53 -9.24 -1.00
N PRO A 150 23.50 -8.66 -0.35
CA PRO A 150 23.56 -7.30 0.17
C PRO A 150 24.53 -7.19 1.37
N GLN A 151 25.46 -6.25 1.30
CA GLN A 151 26.54 -6.10 2.30
C GLN A 151 26.34 -4.91 3.27
N GLY A 152 25.41 -3.98 2.99
CA GLY A 152 25.30 -2.71 3.72
C GLY A 152 24.29 -2.68 4.88
N TRP A 153 23.64 -3.79 5.23
CA TRP A 153 22.59 -3.83 6.28
C TRP A 153 23.05 -3.42 7.69
N ASP A 154 24.37 -3.42 7.95
CA ASP A 154 24.93 -2.93 9.20
C ASP A 154 24.84 -1.38 9.31
N TYR A 155 24.52 -0.69 8.21
CA TYR A 155 24.36 0.77 8.08
C TYR A 155 22.91 1.19 7.80
N GLN A 156 21.94 0.42 8.31
CA GLN A 156 20.51 0.73 8.15
C GLN A 156 20.02 1.78 9.15
N ILE A 157 18.81 2.31 8.91
CA ILE A 157 18.04 3.10 9.89
C ILE A 157 17.97 2.34 11.23
N GLU A 158 18.15 3.05 12.35
CA GLU A 158 18.11 2.46 13.69
C GLU A 158 16.69 2.02 14.12
N ASP A 159 16.63 1.22 15.20
CA ASP A 159 15.37 0.65 15.68
C ASP A 159 14.41 1.72 16.23
N GLU A 160 13.27 1.92 15.56
CA GLU A 160 12.19 2.77 16.06
C GLU A 160 10.82 2.11 15.87
N ILE A 161 9.94 2.25 16.85
CA ILE A 161 8.53 1.86 16.72
C ILE A 161 7.82 2.87 15.83
N VAL A 162 7.14 2.38 14.79
CA VAL A 162 6.37 3.24 13.89
C VAL A 162 4.89 3.04 14.05
N TYR A 163 4.13 4.12 13.84
CA TYR A 163 2.69 4.12 13.77
C TYR A 163 2.19 5.14 12.75
N GLN A 164 1.03 4.87 12.16
CA GLN A 164 0.39 5.80 11.24
C GLN A 164 -1.12 5.60 11.22
N VAL A 165 -1.85 6.70 11.26
CA VAL A 165 -3.28 6.72 10.94
C VAL A 165 -3.43 7.28 9.53
N THR A 166 -4.11 6.53 8.67
CA THR A 166 -4.32 6.92 7.27
C THR A 166 -5.81 6.98 6.96
N ALA A 167 -6.28 8.10 6.45
CA ALA A 167 -7.63 8.28 5.92
C ALA A 167 -7.56 8.39 4.38
N GLU A 168 -8.39 7.63 3.68
CA GLU A 168 -8.49 7.65 2.22
C GLU A 168 -9.92 7.85 1.77
N ALA A 169 -10.11 8.52 0.63
CA ALA A 169 -11.41 8.72 -0.01
C ALA A 169 -11.31 8.57 -1.53
N ASP A 170 -12.04 7.58 -2.06
CA ASP A 170 -12.37 7.32 -3.47
C ASP A 170 -13.64 8.02 -3.97
N GLN A 171 -13.60 8.82 -5.03
CA GLN A 171 -14.82 9.37 -5.62
C GLN A 171 -14.88 9.16 -7.13
N LEU A 172 -15.99 8.58 -7.62
CA LEU A 172 -16.27 8.46 -9.04
C LEU A 172 -16.63 9.85 -9.58
N ILE A 173 -15.90 10.29 -10.61
CA ILE A 173 -16.18 11.53 -11.32
C ILE A 173 -17.08 11.27 -12.54
N GLY A 174 -16.91 10.13 -13.21
CA GLY A 174 -17.76 9.79 -14.34
C GLY A 174 -17.44 8.43 -14.95
N ARG A 175 -18.34 8.01 -15.84
CA ARG A 175 -18.21 6.79 -16.64
C ARG A 175 -18.18 7.16 -18.12
N PRO A 176 -17.01 7.51 -18.69
CA PRO A 176 -16.94 7.87 -20.09
C PRO A 176 -17.40 6.69 -20.97
N LEU A 177 -18.11 7.02 -22.06
CA LEU A 177 -18.56 6.01 -23.02
C LEU A 177 -17.35 5.48 -23.81
N MET A 178 -17.22 4.16 -23.85
CA MET A 178 -16.22 3.46 -24.65
C MET A 178 -16.92 2.57 -25.69
N LEU A 179 -16.26 2.35 -26.83
CA LEU A 179 -16.76 1.47 -27.89
C LEU A 179 -16.86 0.00 -27.44
N ILE A 180 -16.03 -0.40 -26.48
CA ILE A 180 -15.95 -1.76 -25.94
C ILE A 180 -15.71 -1.63 -24.43
N GLY A 181 -16.49 -2.34 -23.62
CA GLY A 181 -16.35 -2.38 -22.15
C GLY A 181 -16.87 -1.14 -21.43
N GLU A 182 -16.76 -1.17 -20.11
CA GLU A 182 -17.09 -0.07 -19.20
C GLU A 182 -15.83 0.71 -18.86
N SER A 183 -15.96 2.01 -18.58
CA SER A 183 -14.85 2.78 -18.02
C SER A 183 -15.31 3.64 -16.85
N ASP A 184 -14.41 3.81 -15.90
CA ASP A 184 -14.62 4.66 -14.73
C ASP A 184 -13.44 5.63 -14.61
N LEU A 185 -13.75 6.90 -14.36
CA LEU A 185 -12.79 7.90 -13.94
C LEU A 185 -13.09 8.30 -12.50
N SER A 186 -12.06 8.28 -11.67
CA SER A 186 -12.15 8.58 -10.25
C SER A 186 -11.00 9.44 -9.78
N VAL A 187 -11.23 10.14 -8.67
CA VAL A 187 -10.20 10.86 -7.93
C VAL A 187 -10.06 10.25 -6.57
N TYR A 188 -8.85 10.30 -6.01
CA TYR A 188 -8.58 9.84 -4.68
C TYR A 188 -7.79 10.84 -3.85
N GLN A 189 -8.00 10.79 -2.55
CA GLN A 189 -7.28 11.60 -1.58
C GLN A 189 -6.74 10.69 -0.48
N ARG A 190 -5.54 10.97 0.01
CA ARG A 190 -4.93 10.29 1.15
C ARG A 190 -4.38 11.31 2.12
N LEU A 191 -4.70 11.15 3.40
CA LEU A 191 -4.07 11.86 4.51
C LEU A 191 -3.50 10.83 5.47
N ALA A 192 -2.20 10.90 5.70
CA ALA A 192 -1.46 10.03 6.59
C ALA A 192 -0.77 10.86 7.67
N VAL A 193 -0.92 10.46 8.93
CA VAL A 193 -0.32 11.13 10.08
C VAL A 193 0.29 10.12 11.03
N GLY A 194 1.56 10.29 11.37
CA GLY A 194 2.32 9.41 12.25
C GLY A 194 3.81 9.75 12.26
N ASN A 195 4.63 8.82 12.73
CA ASN A 195 6.09 8.91 12.59
C ASN A 195 6.64 8.04 11.45
N TYR A 196 5.80 7.30 10.71
CA TYR A 196 6.24 6.52 9.55
C TYR A 196 6.47 7.41 8.32
N GLN A 197 5.40 7.69 7.55
CA GLN A 197 5.42 8.54 6.35
C GLN A 197 4.20 9.47 6.37
N SER A 198 4.26 10.57 7.13
CA SER A 198 3.13 11.52 7.13
C SER A 198 3.08 12.27 5.81
N GLU A 199 1.89 12.35 5.22
CA GLU A 199 1.72 12.93 3.89
C GLU A 199 0.27 13.33 3.60
N ALA A 200 0.14 14.19 2.61
CA ALA A 200 -1.12 14.45 1.92
C ALA A 200 -0.95 14.15 0.44
N ALA A 201 -1.83 13.32 -0.11
CA ALA A 201 -1.80 12.93 -1.52
C ALA A 201 -3.14 13.17 -2.21
N PHE A 202 -3.05 13.48 -3.50
CA PHE A 202 -4.17 13.57 -4.41
C PHE A 202 -3.82 12.83 -5.70
N GLY A 203 -4.76 12.06 -6.22
CA GLY A 203 -4.55 11.42 -7.50
C GLY A 203 -5.84 11.10 -8.24
N ALA A 204 -5.68 10.49 -9.40
CA ALA A 204 -6.77 10.10 -10.26
C ALA A 204 -6.53 8.70 -10.81
N THR A 205 -7.61 7.93 -10.97
CA THR A 205 -7.56 6.57 -11.51
C THR A 205 -8.58 6.44 -12.62
N VAL A 206 -8.12 5.92 -13.76
CA VAL A 206 -8.97 5.45 -14.86
C VAL A 206 -8.96 3.93 -14.86
N ARG A 207 -10.13 3.33 -15.07
CA ARG A 207 -10.32 1.88 -15.16
C ARG A 207 -11.07 1.55 -16.44
N TRP A 208 -10.73 0.44 -17.06
CA TRP A 208 -11.38 -0.06 -18.26
C TRP A 208 -11.56 -1.58 -18.15
N GLY A 209 -12.78 -2.08 -18.29
CA GLY A 209 -13.04 -3.51 -18.14
C GLY A 209 -14.51 -3.87 -18.11
N VAL A 210 -14.83 -4.92 -17.38
CA VAL A 210 -16.21 -5.40 -17.15
C VAL A 210 -16.55 -5.31 -15.67
N ASP A 211 -17.82 -5.04 -15.37
CA ASP A 211 -18.36 -5.03 -14.00
C ASP A 211 -17.62 -4.04 -13.08
N LEU A 212 -17.31 -2.85 -13.59
CA LEU A 212 -16.51 -1.86 -12.86
C LEU A 212 -17.26 -1.29 -11.66
N GLY A 213 -18.59 -1.12 -11.78
CA GLY A 213 -19.45 -0.60 -10.73
C GLY A 213 -19.56 -1.51 -9.50
N ALA A 214 -19.63 -2.84 -9.70
CA ALA A 214 -19.64 -3.79 -8.59
C ALA A 214 -18.30 -3.84 -7.85
N ASN A 215 -17.22 -3.43 -8.51
CA ASN A 215 -15.85 -3.47 -8.02
C ASN A 215 -15.27 -2.08 -7.75
N TYR A 216 -16.11 -1.04 -7.63
CA TYR A 216 -15.66 0.35 -7.62
C TYR A 216 -14.61 0.65 -6.54
N ASN A 217 -14.84 0.20 -5.31
CA ASN A 217 -13.91 0.45 -4.21
C ASN A 217 -13.45 -0.83 -3.49
N ASN A 218 -13.48 -1.94 -4.20
CA ASN A 218 -13.00 -3.22 -3.67
C ASN A 218 -11.52 -3.48 -4.02
N LEU A 219 -10.89 -2.45 -4.56
CA LEU A 219 -9.65 -2.49 -5.29
C LEU A 219 -8.91 -1.21 -4.91
N SER A 220 -8.14 -1.22 -3.84
CA SER A 220 -7.13 -0.17 -3.70
C SER A 220 -6.15 -0.33 -4.88
N LEU A 221 -6.39 0.40 -5.97
CA LEU A 221 -5.55 0.46 -7.17
C LEU A 221 -4.44 1.51 -7.01
N HIS A 222 -4.38 2.14 -5.84
CA HIS A 222 -3.37 3.10 -5.45
C HIS A 222 -1.97 2.50 -5.48
N PRO A 223 -0.95 3.30 -5.81
CA PRO A 223 0.42 2.84 -5.79
C PRO A 223 0.79 2.24 -4.42
N HIS A 224 1.60 1.18 -4.44
CA HIS A 224 2.06 0.45 -3.25
C HIS A 224 0.97 -0.24 -2.41
N ARG A 225 -0.30 -0.23 -2.85
CA ARG A 225 -1.38 -0.94 -2.17
C ARG A 225 -1.70 -2.27 -2.85
N LEU A 226 -1.65 -3.32 -2.06
CA LEU A 226 -2.12 -4.65 -2.40
C LEU A 226 -3.21 -5.04 -1.41
N GLN A 227 -4.47 -5.00 -1.85
CA GLN A 227 -5.62 -5.37 -1.04
C GLN A 227 -6.40 -6.52 -1.69
N GLY A 228 -6.80 -7.50 -0.89
CA GLY A 228 -7.67 -8.59 -1.31
C GLY A 228 -9.09 -8.10 -1.60
N MET A 229 -9.65 -8.57 -2.71
CA MET A 229 -10.99 -8.23 -3.18
C MET A 229 -12.09 -9.07 -2.52
N LEU A 230 -13.24 -8.46 -2.30
CA LEU A 230 -14.51 -9.11 -1.99
C LEU A 230 -15.42 -9.14 -3.22
N LEU A 231 -15.02 -9.85 -4.27
CA LEU A 231 -15.78 -9.91 -5.52
C LEU A 231 -17.19 -10.45 -5.30
N ALA A 232 -18.09 -10.16 -6.24
CA ALA A 232 -19.36 -10.86 -6.28
C ALA A 232 -19.11 -12.39 -6.45
N PRO A 233 -19.82 -13.26 -5.73
CA PRO A 233 -19.68 -14.71 -5.89
C PRO A 233 -19.91 -15.15 -7.34
N ASN A 234 -19.10 -16.11 -7.81
CA ASN A 234 -19.15 -16.63 -9.19
C ASN A 234 -18.96 -15.58 -10.30
N SER A 235 -18.30 -14.46 -10.00
CA SER A 235 -17.97 -13.45 -11.00
C SER A 235 -16.67 -13.77 -11.74
N SER A 236 -16.53 -13.23 -12.95
CA SER A 236 -15.28 -13.28 -13.71
C SER A 236 -15.11 -11.97 -14.44
N GLY A 237 -13.88 -11.48 -14.51
CA GLY A 237 -13.62 -10.21 -15.16
C GLY A 237 -12.16 -9.95 -15.41
N ILE A 238 -11.94 -9.02 -16.32
CA ILE A 238 -10.65 -8.41 -16.58
C ILE A 238 -10.83 -6.90 -16.51
N MET A 239 -9.87 -6.24 -15.86
CA MET A 239 -9.84 -4.81 -15.69
C MET A 239 -8.42 -4.32 -15.89
N LEU A 240 -8.25 -3.36 -16.80
CA LEU A 240 -7.07 -2.54 -16.90
C LEU A 240 -7.29 -1.28 -16.09
N TYR A 241 -6.21 -0.74 -15.53
CA TYR A 241 -6.26 0.55 -14.87
C TYR A 241 -4.96 1.32 -15.03
N ALA A 242 -5.08 2.63 -14.90
CA ALA A 242 -3.96 3.53 -14.73
C ALA A 242 -4.28 4.55 -13.65
N THR A 243 -3.32 4.85 -12.80
CA THR A 243 -3.43 5.82 -11.71
C THR A 243 -2.23 6.76 -11.71
N ALA A 244 -2.45 7.99 -11.31
CA ALA A 244 -1.40 8.98 -11.09
C ALA A 244 -1.67 9.72 -9.77
N GLU A 245 -0.61 9.90 -8.98
CA GLU A 245 -0.58 10.52 -7.67
C GLU A 245 0.43 11.66 -7.66
N ILE A 246 0.08 12.75 -6.99
CA ILE A 246 1.03 13.68 -6.41
C ILE A 246 0.85 13.67 -4.90
N ARG A 247 1.94 13.75 -4.16
CA ARG A 247 1.93 13.82 -2.70
C ARG A 247 2.94 14.82 -2.18
N TYR A 248 2.59 15.40 -1.03
CA TYR A 248 3.50 16.15 -0.20
C TYR A 248 3.80 15.32 1.06
N ARG A 249 5.05 14.87 1.19
CA ARG A 249 5.55 14.11 2.33
C ARG A 249 6.16 15.06 3.36
N PHE A 250 5.60 15.04 4.57
CA PHE A 250 6.04 15.88 5.68
C PHE A 250 7.20 15.27 6.45
N ASN A 251 7.24 13.93 6.53
CA ASN A 251 8.34 13.19 7.11
C ASN A 251 8.43 11.80 6.45
N ASP A 252 9.61 11.20 6.49
CA ASP A 252 9.84 9.82 6.06
C ASP A 252 10.92 9.17 6.92
N ILE A 253 10.54 8.29 7.84
CA ILE A 253 11.51 7.63 8.73
C ILE A 253 12.50 6.74 7.96
N THR A 254 12.18 6.32 6.74
CA THR A 254 13.08 5.51 5.92
C THR A 254 14.21 6.33 5.26
N ILE A 255 14.15 7.66 5.41
CA ILE A 255 15.11 8.64 4.90
C ILE A 255 15.71 9.45 6.06
N GLU A 256 14.86 9.94 6.96
CA GLU A 256 15.20 10.87 8.05
C GLU A 256 15.40 10.20 9.41
N GLY A 257 15.21 8.87 9.49
CA GLY A 257 15.44 8.12 10.73
C GLY A 257 16.90 8.17 11.17
N GLU A 258 17.15 7.91 12.45
CA GLU A 258 18.52 7.87 12.98
C GLU A 258 19.36 6.79 12.27
N THR A 259 20.63 7.09 12.00
CA THR A 259 21.57 6.20 11.31
C THR A 259 22.94 6.21 11.99
N PRO A 260 23.77 5.17 11.76
CA PRO A 260 25.18 5.20 12.16
C PRO A 260 25.92 6.40 11.56
N VAL A 261 26.93 6.90 12.28
CA VAL A 261 27.67 8.13 11.93
C VAL A 261 28.35 8.07 10.56
N GLU A 262 28.63 6.87 10.05
CA GLU A 262 29.22 6.64 8.74
C GLU A 262 28.26 6.88 7.57
N VAL A 263 26.94 6.91 7.82
CA VAL A 263 25.92 7.12 6.79
C VAL A 263 25.85 8.62 6.45
N PRO A 264 26.05 9.01 5.17
CA PRO A 264 25.87 10.38 4.75
C PRO A 264 24.41 10.84 4.91
N ASP A 265 24.23 12.08 5.34
CA ASP A 265 22.91 12.71 5.38
C ASP A 265 22.35 12.87 3.96
N ILE A 266 21.05 12.61 3.82
CA ILE A 266 20.26 12.90 2.62
C ILE A 266 19.02 13.71 2.98
N THR A 267 18.53 14.50 2.03
CA THR A 267 17.45 15.45 2.25
C THR A 267 16.15 14.92 1.66
N LEU A 268 15.13 14.74 2.50
CA LEU A 268 13.79 14.35 2.05
C LEU A 268 13.27 15.32 0.97
N LYS A 269 12.83 14.76 -0.16
CA LYS A 269 12.14 15.50 -1.20
C LYS A 269 10.64 15.48 -0.93
N ASN A 270 10.11 16.60 -0.44
CA ASN A 270 8.72 16.63 0.03
C ASN A 270 7.70 16.39 -1.10
N ILE A 271 7.91 16.93 -2.30
CA ILE A 271 6.97 16.74 -3.41
C ILE A 271 7.39 15.53 -4.23
N GLN A 272 6.52 14.52 -4.21
CA GLN A 272 6.75 13.27 -4.93
C GLN A 272 5.55 12.96 -5.84
N ALA A 273 5.82 12.24 -6.91
CA ALA A 273 4.82 11.79 -7.87
C ALA A 273 4.92 10.27 -8.07
N THR A 274 3.80 9.65 -8.38
CA THR A 274 3.78 8.22 -8.74
C THR A 274 2.74 7.97 -9.80
N ALA A 275 3.08 7.17 -10.80
CA ALA A 275 2.16 6.66 -11.78
C ALA A 275 2.16 5.13 -11.69
N ALA A 276 1.01 4.50 -11.87
CA ALA A 276 0.96 3.05 -12.01
C ALA A 276 -0.02 2.64 -13.08
N ALA A 277 0.29 1.57 -13.79
CA ALA A 277 -0.61 0.92 -14.73
C ALA A 277 -0.64 -0.57 -14.43
N GLY A 278 -1.81 -1.19 -14.54
CA GLY A 278 -1.95 -2.58 -14.16
C GLY A 278 -3.13 -3.29 -14.80
N LEU A 279 -3.13 -4.59 -14.57
CA LEU A 279 -4.16 -5.53 -14.97
C LEU A 279 -4.63 -6.29 -13.75
N LEU A 280 -5.93 -6.44 -13.64
CA LEU A 280 -6.60 -7.32 -12.70
C LEU A 280 -7.40 -8.33 -13.51
N ALA A 281 -7.20 -9.61 -13.25
CA ALA A 281 -8.01 -10.67 -13.83
C ALA A 281 -8.49 -11.60 -12.73
N TYR A 282 -9.74 -12.03 -12.79
CA TYR A 282 -10.30 -12.92 -11.80
C TYR A 282 -11.32 -13.88 -12.42
N TYR A 283 -11.39 -15.05 -11.83
CA TYR A 283 -12.30 -16.10 -12.20
C TYR A 283 -12.83 -16.79 -10.95
N GLN A 284 -14.14 -16.63 -10.72
CA GLN A 284 -14.85 -17.09 -9.53
C GLN A 284 -14.19 -16.55 -8.26
N ASN A 285 -13.45 -17.40 -7.56
CA ASN A 285 -12.91 -17.13 -6.24
C ASN A 285 -11.42 -16.80 -6.28
N ILE A 286 -10.76 -16.83 -7.44
CA ILE A 286 -9.33 -16.59 -7.55
C ILE A 286 -9.09 -15.43 -8.50
N GLY A 287 -8.10 -14.60 -8.19
CA GLY A 287 -7.62 -13.63 -9.16
C GLY A 287 -6.18 -13.21 -8.96
N ILE A 288 -5.73 -12.44 -9.93
CA ILE A 288 -4.37 -11.94 -10.07
C ILE A 288 -4.42 -10.46 -10.36
N LYS A 289 -3.56 -9.69 -9.70
CA LYS A 289 -3.30 -8.28 -9.94
C LYS A 289 -1.84 -8.15 -10.32
N PHE A 290 -1.57 -7.50 -11.44
CA PHE A 290 -0.24 -7.12 -11.86
C PHE A 290 -0.18 -5.61 -12.07
N SER A 291 0.93 -4.97 -11.70
CA SER A 291 1.11 -3.54 -11.88
C SER A 291 2.57 -3.20 -12.13
N VAL A 292 2.79 -2.14 -12.90
CA VAL A 292 4.06 -1.44 -13.00
C VAL A 292 3.86 -0.07 -12.35
N VAL A 293 4.73 0.29 -11.43
CA VAL A 293 4.67 1.53 -10.64
C VAL A 293 5.92 2.34 -10.91
N ALA A 294 5.77 3.54 -11.46
CA ALA A 294 6.84 4.51 -11.68
C ALA A 294 6.78 5.61 -10.62
N MET A 295 7.90 5.93 -9.98
CA MET A 295 7.99 6.89 -8.87
C MET A 295 9.04 7.96 -9.15
N SER A 296 8.81 9.19 -8.70
CA SER A 296 9.87 10.19 -8.61
C SER A 296 10.81 9.89 -7.42
N PRO A 297 12.01 10.50 -7.36
CA PRO A 297 12.92 10.36 -6.23
C PRO A 297 12.29 10.73 -4.89
N ASP A 298 12.70 10.02 -3.84
CA ASP A 298 12.26 10.26 -2.46
C ASP A 298 13.12 11.33 -1.75
N TYR A 299 14.34 11.59 -2.22
CA TYR A 299 15.29 12.54 -1.64
C TYR A 299 15.98 13.41 -2.73
N GLU A 300 16.64 14.49 -2.32
CA GLU A 300 17.17 15.52 -3.24
C GLU A 300 18.47 15.11 -3.95
N GLU A 301 19.34 14.40 -3.25
CA GLU A 301 20.68 14.02 -3.71
C GLU A 301 20.67 12.85 -4.70
N ASP A 302 19.53 12.18 -4.80
CA ASP A 302 19.31 11.00 -5.61
C ASP A 302 19.78 11.20 -7.08
N PRO A 303 20.71 10.37 -7.57
CA PRO A 303 21.20 10.48 -8.95
C PRO A 303 20.18 10.04 -10.01
N HIS A 304 19.15 9.28 -9.62
CA HIS A 304 18.12 8.78 -10.54
C HIS A 304 16.95 9.77 -10.66
N LYS A 305 16.21 9.66 -11.76
CA LYS A 305 15.07 10.55 -12.06
C LYS A 305 13.73 9.89 -11.83
N GLU A 306 13.70 8.57 -11.85
CA GLU A 306 12.51 7.76 -11.63
C GLU A 306 12.91 6.35 -11.19
N TYR A 307 11.99 5.66 -10.53
CA TYR A 307 12.12 4.26 -10.12
C TYR A 307 10.94 3.47 -10.61
N ILE A 308 11.17 2.23 -11.04
CA ILE A 308 10.11 1.36 -11.57
C ILE A 308 10.05 0.08 -10.75
N VAL A 309 8.87 -0.25 -10.26
CA VAL A 309 8.65 -1.44 -9.43
C VAL A 309 7.49 -2.25 -9.99
N GLY A 310 7.70 -3.56 -10.07
CA GLY A 310 6.67 -4.53 -10.35
C GLY A 310 5.87 -4.88 -9.10
N SER A 311 4.55 -4.98 -9.24
CA SER A 311 3.66 -5.45 -8.19
C SER A 311 2.86 -6.65 -8.68
N LEU A 312 2.87 -7.73 -7.89
CA LEU A 312 2.06 -8.91 -8.14
C LEU A 312 1.22 -9.23 -6.90
N GLY A 313 -0.07 -9.46 -7.09
CA GLY A 313 -0.98 -9.94 -6.07
C GLY A 313 -1.77 -11.15 -6.56
N LEU A 314 -1.86 -12.18 -5.72
CA LEU A 314 -2.73 -13.33 -5.90
C LEU A 314 -3.75 -13.30 -4.78
N PHE A 315 -5.03 -13.39 -5.12
CA PHE A 315 -6.08 -13.41 -4.12
C PHE A 315 -7.03 -14.58 -4.29
N TRP A 316 -7.57 -15.01 -3.16
CA TRP A 316 -8.50 -16.11 -3.03
C TRP A 316 -9.64 -15.74 -2.08
N GLN A 317 -10.87 -15.84 -2.55
CA GLN A 317 -12.10 -15.51 -1.84
C GLN A 317 -12.89 -16.78 -1.47
N PHE A 318 -13.54 -16.79 -0.32
CA PHE A 318 -14.36 -17.88 0.19
C PHE A 318 -15.47 -17.39 1.14
#